data_AF-A0A948TC18-F1
#
_entry.id   AF-A0A948TC18-F1
#
_cell.length_a   1.000
_cell.length_b   1.000
_cell.length_c   1.000
_cell.angle_alpha   90.00
_cell.angle_beta   90.00
_cell.angle_gamma   90.00
#
_symmetry.space_group_name_H-M   'P 1'
#
loop_
_entity.id
_entity.type
_entity.pdbx_description
1 polymer ?
#
loop_
_entity_poly.entity_id
_entity_poly.type
_entity_poly.pdbx_seq_one_letter_code
_entity_poly.pdbx_strand_id
1 'polypeptide(L)'
;MNKFITLAALGLCFSSINAQEAKEDKKAEEGFVFTTIKENPITSIKNQNRSSTCWSFSSVAFFESELLRQGKGEFDLSEMFIVHHTMEERAVNYVRYHGDASFSPGGSFEDIVACYRQHGLVPQDAMPGIMYGDSLPVHNELDAVAGAYVQAIGKGKFSKLTPVWKDGLRSIYDTYLGECPKEFTYNGKTYTPRTFADEVLKLNMDDYISLTSYTHHPFYTQFNVEVQDNWRNALSYNLPIEELMEVMDNAVRKGYTFAWGSDVSEQGFTRDGIAVFPDASKGAELTGSDMAHWLGLSAADKRKELTSKPLPEVNVTQEMRQKAFDNWETTDDHGMLIYGLAKDQNGKEYFMVKNSWGEAGKYKGIWYASKAFVAYKTMNILVHKDAIPSKIAKKLGLK
;
A
#
# COMPACT_ATOMS: atom_id res chain seq x y z
N MET A 1 -72.69 -42.21 -5.52
CA MET A 1 -73.97 -41.63 -5.94
C MET A 1 -74.43 -40.63 -4.89
N ASN A 2 -74.76 -39.41 -5.35
CA ASN A 2 -75.61 -38.36 -4.76
C ASN A 2 -75.19 -37.77 -3.38
N LYS A 3 -74.66 -36.54 -3.26
CA LYS A 3 -75.12 -35.16 -3.56
C LYS A 3 -76.32 -34.64 -2.73
N PHE A 4 -76.11 -33.40 -2.23
CA PHE A 4 -76.99 -32.34 -1.69
C PHE A 4 -77.14 -32.29 -0.16
N ILE A 5 -76.42 -31.41 0.55
CA ILE A 5 -76.57 -29.94 0.76
C ILE A 5 -77.73 -29.59 1.69
N THR A 6 -77.40 -28.96 2.83
CA THR A 6 -78.27 -27.95 3.45
C THR A 6 -77.41 -26.87 4.13
N LEU A 7 -77.64 -25.63 3.73
CA LEU A 7 -77.06 -24.39 4.27
C LEU A 7 -77.67 -24.05 5.64
N ALA A 8 -76.87 -23.48 6.54
CA ALA A 8 -77.33 -22.49 7.52
C ALA A 8 -76.21 -21.49 7.82
N ALA A 9 -76.51 -20.21 7.63
CA ALA A 9 -75.62 -19.07 7.78
C ALA A 9 -75.85 -18.34 9.10
N LEU A 10 -74.78 -18.04 9.83
CA LEU A 10 -74.62 -17.04 10.89
C LEU A 10 -73.10 -16.85 11.00
N GLY A 11 -72.44 -15.69 10.90
CA GLY A 11 -72.82 -14.29 11.08
C GLY A 11 -71.79 -13.67 12.05
N LEU A 12 -70.84 -12.87 11.51
CA LEU A 12 -69.95 -11.91 12.20
C LEU A 12 -68.95 -12.51 13.24
N CYS A 13 -67.64 -12.23 13.25
CA CYS A 13 -66.95 -10.94 13.15
C CYS A 13 -65.57 -11.12 12.48
N PHE A 14 -65.21 -10.17 11.60
CA PHE A 14 -63.83 -9.97 11.15
C PHE A 14 -63.09 -9.16 12.21
N SER A 15 -62.10 -9.77 12.88
CA SER A 15 -61.00 -9.04 13.51
C SER A 15 -59.76 -9.24 12.65
N SER A 16 -59.54 -8.30 11.75
CA SER A 16 -58.27 -8.08 11.07
C SER A 16 -57.20 -7.76 12.11
N ILE A 17 -56.39 -8.77 12.46
CA ILE A 17 -55.12 -8.55 13.14
C ILE A 17 -54.18 -7.96 12.09
N ASN A 18 -54.10 -6.63 12.07
CA ASN A 18 -52.93 -5.94 11.53
C ASN A 18 -51.76 -6.30 12.45
N ALA A 19 -50.99 -7.31 12.06
CA ALA A 19 -49.64 -7.48 12.54
C ALA A 19 -48.83 -6.31 11.99
N GLN A 20 -48.85 -5.21 12.73
CA GLN A 20 -47.93 -4.11 12.53
C GLN A 20 -46.58 -4.66 12.98
N GLU A 21 -45.79 -5.16 12.02
CA GLU A 21 -44.38 -5.44 12.22
C GLU A 21 -43.78 -4.21 12.90
N ALA A 22 -43.41 -4.38 14.17
CA ALA A 22 -42.55 -3.43 14.83
C ALA A 22 -41.30 -3.37 13.96
N LYS A 23 -41.12 -2.26 13.25
CA LYS A 23 -39.79 -1.87 12.79
C LYS A 23 -38.95 -1.83 14.06
N GLU A 24 -38.14 -2.87 14.27
CA GLU A 24 -36.96 -2.72 15.09
C GLU A 24 -36.24 -1.51 14.51
N ASP A 25 -36.25 -0.41 15.26
CA ASP A 25 -35.30 0.67 15.06
C ASP A 25 -33.93 -0.01 15.12
N LYS A 26 -33.35 -0.33 13.96
CA LYS A 26 -31.94 -0.70 13.85
C LYS A 26 -31.20 0.46 14.50
N LYS A 27 -30.74 0.25 15.73
CA LYS A 27 -29.76 1.10 16.39
C LYS A 27 -28.70 1.39 15.33
N ALA A 28 -28.55 2.66 14.94
CA ALA A 28 -27.55 3.04 13.96
C ALA A 28 -26.22 2.43 14.41
N GLU A 29 -25.60 1.61 13.57
CA GLU A 29 -24.33 0.98 13.93
C GLU A 29 -23.33 2.09 14.26
N GLU A 30 -22.82 2.08 15.50
CA GLU A 30 -21.84 3.06 15.95
C GLU A 30 -20.51 2.78 15.25
N GLY A 31 -20.12 3.69 14.35
CA GLY A 31 -18.81 3.71 13.69
C GLY A 31 -18.84 3.38 12.20
N PHE A 32 -17.71 2.92 11.65
CA PHE A 32 -17.60 2.56 10.23
C PHE A 32 -18.12 1.14 9.95
N VAL A 33 -18.95 1.04 8.90
CA VAL A 33 -19.48 -0.22 8.38
C VAL A 33 -19.25 -0.24 6.87
N PHE A 34 -18.39 -1.14 6.40
CA PHE A 34 -18.02 -1.21 4.99
C PHE A 34 -18.73 -2.34 4.26
N THR A 35 -19.17 -2.05 3.04
CA THR A 35 -19.65 -3.04 2.08
C THR A 35 -18.76 -3.00 0.85
N THR A 36 -18.13 -4.13 0.51
CA THR A 36 -17.31 -4.27 -0.71
C THR A 36 -18.14 -3.97 -1.95
N ILE A 37 -17.62 -3.08 -2.81
CA ILE A 37 -18.14 -2.81 -4.15
C ILE A 37 -17.46 -3.74 -5.15
N LYS A 38 -16.13 -3.82 -5.07
CA LYS A 38 -15.29 -4.69 -5.89
C LYS A 38 -13.98 -4.95 -5.15
N GLU A 39 -13.51 -6.18 -5.20
CA GLU A 39 -12.16 -6.53 -4.76
C GLU A 39 -11.52 -7.43 -5.82
N ASN A 40 -10.23 -7.22 -6.05
CA ASN A 40 -9.42 -8.02 -6.96
C ASN A 40 -8.58 -9.03 -6.15
N PRO A 41 -8.22 -10.19 -6.72
CA PRO A 41 -7.50 -11.23 -6.00
C PRO A 41 -6.19 -10.73 -5.39
N ILE A 42 -5.96 -11.09 -4.13
CA ILE A 42 -4.74 -10.84 -3.37
C ILE A 42 -4.29 -12.14 -2.69
N THR A 43 -3.00 -12.25 -2.40
CA THR A 43 -2.43 -13.29 -1.53
C THR A 43 -2.63 -12.95 -0.05
N SER A 44 -2.25 -13.88 0.84
CA SER A 44 -2.29 -13.71 2.29
C SER A 44 -1.62 -12.43 2.81
N ILE A 45 -2.10 -11.93 3.95
CA ILE A 45 -1.49 -10.78 4.65
C ILE A 45 -0.14 -11.19 5.22
N LYS A 46 0.89 -10.37 4.94
CA LYS A 46 2.25 -10.57 5.44
C LYS A 46 2.58 -9.59 6.58
N ASN A 47 3.69 -9.82 7.27
CA ASN A 47 4.10 -9.00 8.41
C ASN A 47 5.59 -8.65 8.36
N GLN A 48 5.89 -7.41 7.99
CA GLN A 48 7.25 -6.86 8.01
C GLN A 48 7.80 -6.69 9.43
N ASN A 49 6.93 -6.71 10.43
CA ASN A 49 7.26 -6.59 11.85
C ASN A 49 8.20 -5.40 12.14
N ARG A 50 9.31 -5.61 12.84
CA ARG A 50 10.24 -4.55 13.26
C ARG A 50 11.32 -4.37 12.20
N SER A 51 10.89 -4.07 10.98
CA SER A 51 11.74 -3.71 9.85
C SER A 51 11.06 -2.64 8.99
N SER A 52 11.86 -1.80 8.33
CA SER A 52 11.37 -0.70 7.48
C SER A 52 11.23 -1.12 6.01
N THR A 53 10.67 -2.32 5.76
CA THR A 53 10.70 -3.00 4.46
C THR A 53 9.34 -3.01 3.75
N CYS A 54 8.43 -2.11 4.13
CA CYS A 54 7.08 -2.01 3.54
C CYS A 54 7.09 -1.90 2.02
N TRP A 55 8.05 -1.17 1.46
CA TRP A 55 8.28 -1.03 0.02
C TRP A 55 8.51 -2.39 -0.68
N SER A 56 9.18 -3.35 -0.02
CA SER A 56 9.40 -4.71 -0.55
C SER A 56 8.14 -5.57 -0.40
N PHE A 57 7.53 -5.58 0.79
CA PHE A 57 6.30 -6.34 1.06
C PHE A 57 5.11 -5.92 0.18
N SER A 58 4.90 -4.61 -0.01
CA SER A 58 3.82 -4.09 -0.84
C SER A 58 4.07 -4.31 -2.33
N SER A 59 5.32 -4.18 -2.77
CA SER A 59 5.76 -4.54 -4.11
C SER A 59 5.53 -6.02 -4.42
N VAL A 60 5.96 -6.92 -3.52
CA VAL A 60 5.72 -8.35 -3.66
C VAL A 60 4.23 -8.64 -3.71
N ALA A 61 3.44 -8.08 -2.79
CA ALA A 61 1.98 -8.26 -2.79
C ALA A 61 1.33 -7.76 -4.10
N PHE A 62 1.84 -6.67 -4.69
CA PHE A 62 1.41 -6.18 -6.00
C PHE A 62 1.71 -7.19 -7.11
N PHE A 63 2.96 -7.65 -7.22
CA PHE A 63 3.34 -8.59 -8.28
C PHE A 63 2.74 -10.00 -8.10
N GLU A 64 2.51 -10.45 -6.88
CA GLU A 64 1.72 -11.67 -6.61
C GLU A 64 0.28 -11.52 -7.09
N SER A 65 -0.34 -10.35 -6.88
CA SER A 65 -1.69 -10.06 -7.40
C SER A 65 -1.70 -10.00 -8.94
N GLU A 66 -0.61 -9.50 -9.56
CA GLU A 66 -0.44 -9.52 -11.01
C GLU A 66 -0.30 -10.95 -11.56
N LEU A 67 0.45 -11.83 -10.87
CA LEU A 67 0.57 -13.24 -11.22
C LEU A 67 -0.80 -13.95 -11.13
N LEU A 68 -1.59 -13.66 -10.10
CA LEU A 68 -2.98 -14.12 -10.00
C LEU A 68 -3.82 -13.62 -11.18
N ARG A 69 -3.78 -12.32 -11.48
CA ARG A 69 -4.52 -11.69 -12.60
C ARG A 69 -4.15 -12.31 -13.96
N GLN A 70 -2.88 -12.65 -14.16
CA GLN A 70 -2.36 -13.28 -15.38
C GLN A 70 -2.59 -14.81 -15.43
N GLY A 71 -3.26 -15.39 -14.43
CA GLY A 71 -3.56 -16.83 -14.38
C GLY A 71 -2.33 -17.70 -14.15
N LYS A 72 -1.26 -17.15 -13.54
CA LYS A 72 -0.03 -17.89 -13.20
C LYS A 72 -0.15 -18.72 -11.93
N GLY A 73 -1.16 -18.43 -11.10
CA GLY A 73 -1.39 -19.08 -9.81
C GLY A 73 -0.91 -18.23 -8.64
N GLU A 74 -0.97 -18.81 -7.45
CA GLU A 74 -0.55 -18.18 -6.21
C GLU A 74 0.96 -18.40 -5.99
N PHE A 75 1.65 -17.33 -5.58
CA PHE A 75 3.07 -17.33 -5.26
C PHE A 75 3.28 -16.70 -3.89
N ASP A 76 4.35 -17.13 -3.22
CA ASP A 76 4.90 -16.48 -2.04
C ASP A 76 6.36 -16.16 -2.35
N LEU A 77 6.67 -14.89 -2.61
CA LEU A 77 7.99 -14.45 -3.06
C LEU A 77 8.80 -13.86 -1.91
N SER A 78 10.12 -14.04 -1.93
CA SER A 78 10.98 -13.55 -0.85
C SER A 78 11.18 -12.03 -0.91
N GLU A 79 10.60 -11.31 0.05
CA GLU A 79 10.90 -9.89 0.23
C GLU A 79 12.37 -9.66 0.59
N MET A 80 12.97 -10.60 1.32
CA MET A 80 14.32 -10.45 1.88
C MET A 80 15.41 -10.64 0.82
N PHE A 81 15.14 -11.40 -0.23
CA PHE A 81 15.98 -11.43 -1.44
C PHE A 81 16.08 -10.04 -2.09
N ILE A 82 14.95 -9.33 -2.17
CA ILE A 82 14.90 -7.98 -2.75
C ILE A 82 15.59 -6.98 -1.81
N VAL A 83 15.32 -7.05 -0.50
CA VAL A 83 15.97 -6.19 0.51
C VAL A 83 17.48 -6.34 0.47
N HIS A 84 17.99 -7.58 0.45
CA HIS A 84 19.42 -7.86 0.43
C HIS A 84 20.12 -7.20 -0.76
N HIS A 85 19.69 -7.51 -2.00
CA HIS A 85 20.27 -6.90 -3.21
C HIS A 85 20.12 -5.38 -3.24
N THR A 86 18.96 -4.86 -2.83
CA THR A 86 18.70 -3.42 -2.82
C THR A 86 19.63 -2.69 -1.87
N MET A 87 19.87 -3.22 -0.67
CA MET A 87 20.72 -2.57 0.31
C MET A 87 22.21 -2.61 -0.08
N GLU A 88 22.68 -3.68 -0.72
CA GLU A 88 24.03 -3.69 -1.31
C GLU A 88 24.17 -2.56 -2.35
N GLU A 89 23.19 -2.38 -3.22
CA GLU A 89 23.22 -1.37 -4.28
C GLU A 89 23.04 0.06 -3.74
N ARG A 90 22.18 0.25 -2.74
CA ARG A 90 21.98 1.54 -2.06
C ARG A 90 23.25 2.00 -1.36
N ALA A 91 24.01 1.08 -0.76
CA ALA A 91 25.32 1.41 -0.18
C ALA A 91 26.33 1.86 -1.25
N VAL A 92 26.32 1.23 -2.43
CA VAL A 92 27.13 1.68 -3.57
C VAL A 92 26.75 3.11 -3.99
N ASN A 93 25.46 3.45 -4.00
CA ASN A 93 25.02 4.81 -4.24
C ASN A 93 25.53 5.78 -3.15
N TYR A 94 25.30 5.47 -1.87
CA TYR A 94 25.80 6.25 -0.73
C TYR A 94 27.30 6.56 -0.82
N VAL A 95 28.12 5.54 -1.08
CA VAL A 95 29.58 5.68 -1.16
C VAL A 95 30.00 6.50 -2.39
N ARG A 96 29.31 6.36 -3.53
CA ARG A 96 29.58 7.18 -4.73
C ARG A 96 29.28 8.66 -4.51
N TYR A 97 28.25 8.97 -3.73
CA TYR A 97 27.88 10.32 -3.35
C TYR A 97 28.62 10.80 -2.07
N HIS A 98 29.68 10.09 -1.64
CA HIS A 98 30.48 10.49 -0.48
C HIS A 98 29.64 10.72 0.80
N GLY A 99 28.54 9.98 0.92
CA GLY A 99 27.60 10.05 2.05
C GLY A 99 26.59 11.19 2.02
N ASP A 100 26.44 11.89 0.89
CA ASP A 100 25.38 12.88 0.67
C ASP A 100 24.04 12.24 0.31
N ALA A 101 24.05 11.08 -0.36
CA ALA A 101 22.86 10.25 -0.50
C ALA A 101 22.50 9.59 0.84
N SER A 102 21.26 9.13 1.00
CA SER A 102 20.80 8.41 2.20
C SER A 102 21.12 6.91 2.13
N PHE A 103 21.55 6.35 3.25
CA PHE A 103 21.57 4.91 3.47
C PHE A 103 20.68 4.59 4.66
N SER A 104 19.49 4.10 4.37
CA SER A 104 18.43 3.74 5.32
C SER A 104 17.68 2.50 4.80
N PRO A 105 16.99 1.74 5.67
CA PRO A 105 16.32 0.49 5.29
C PRO A 105 15.06 0.65 4.43
N GLY A 106 14.61 1.89 4.22
CA GLY A 106 13.51 2.20 3.30
C GLY A 106 13.87 1.93 1.83
N GLY A 107 12.94 2.22 0.94
CA GLY A 107 13.06 1.92 -0.48
C GLY A 107 11.79 2.28 -1.24
N SER A 108 11.74 1.90 -2.51
CA SER A 108 10.71 2.31 -3.45
C SER A 108 10.19 1.14 -4.28
N PHE A 109 9.08 1.32 -4.98
CA PHE A 109 8.58 0.30 -5.92
C PHE A 109 9.53 0.02 -7.09
N GLU A 110 10.45 0.94 -7.43
CA GLU A 110 11.47 0.67 -8.45
C GLU A 110 12.48 -0.39 -7.98
N ASP A 111 12.69 -0.56 -6.66
CA ASP A 111 13.71 -1.47 -6.16
C ASP A 111 13.40 -2.94 -6.50
N ILE A 112 12.13 -3.37 -6.46
CA ILE A 112 11.74 -4.70 -6.94
C ILE A 112 11.85 -4.80 -8.47
N VAL A 113 11.56 -3.72 -9.21
CA VAL A 113 11.63 -3.70 -10.67
C VAL A 113 13.09 -3.86 -11.12
N ALA A 114 13.99 -3.13 -10.47
CA ALA A 114 15.43 -3.24 -10.66
C ALA A 114 15.95 -4.64 -10.26
N CYS A 115 15.53 -5.16 -9.10
CA CYS A 115 15.91 -6.50 -8.64
C CYS A 115 15.43 -7.58 -9.61
N TYR A 116 14.16 -7.55 -10.04
CA TYR A 116 13.62 -8.47 -11.02
C TYR A 116 14.42 -8.43 -12.32
N ARG A 117 14.79 -7.24 -12.82
CA ARG A 117 15.58 -7.10 -14.06
C ARG A 117 17.01 -7.65 -13.92
N GLN A 118 17.69 -7.33 -12.82
CA GLN A 118 19.12 -7.60 -12.66
C GLN A 118 19.40 -8.99 -12.09
N HIS A 119 18.60 -9.43 -11.13
CA HIS A 119 18.86 -10.62 -10.31
C HIS A 119 17.78 -11.69 -10.47
N GLY A 120 16.57 -11.32 -10.90
CA GLY A 120 15.40 -12.22 -10.88
C GLY A 120 14.70 -12.16 -9.53
N LEU A 121 14.00 -13.24 -9.15
CA LEU A 121 13.33 -13.37 -7.85
C LEU A 121 13.37 -14.83 -7.39
N VAL A 122 13.04 -15.06 -6.12
CA VAL A 122 13.03 -16.40 -5.52
C VAL A 122 11.75 -16.59 -4.68
N PRO A 123 11.25 -17.83 -4.53
CA PRO A 123 10.16 -18.11 -3.60
C PRO A 123 10.62 -17.93 -2.15
N GLN A 124 9.68 -17.62 -1.24
CA GLN A 124 9.94 -17.39 0.17
C GLN A 124 10.71 -18.55 0.84
N ASP A 125 10.38 -19.80 0.49
CA ASP A 125 11.06 -20.99 1.02
C ASP A 125 12.54 -21.08 0.61
N ALA A 126 12.94 -20.47 -0.50
CA ALA A 126 14.34 -20.46 -0.95
C ALA A 126 15.19 -19.42 -0.19
N MET A 127 14.57 -18.35 0.32
CA MET A 127 15.23 -17.36 1.15
C MET A 127 14.25 -16.75 2.16
N PRO A 128 14.05 -17.37 3.33
CA PRO A 128 13.16 -16.84 4.35
C PRO A 128 13.59 -15.49 4.92
N GLY A 129 14.90 -15.22 4.89
CA GLY A 129 15.44 -13.91 5.25
C GLY A 129 15.64 -13.65 6.74
N ILE A 130 15.65 -14.69 7.57
CA ILE A 130 15.73 -14.58 9.03
C ILE A 130 16.72 -15.62 9.56
N MET A 131 17.94 -15.17 9.92
CA MET A 131 19.01 -16.04 10.40
C MET A 131 19.29 -15.95 11.90
N TYR A 132 18.47 -15.18 12.64
CA TYR A 132 18.66 -14.84 14.05
C TYR A 132 17.66 -15.52 15.01
N GLY A 133 16.90 -16.52 14.52
CA GLY A 133 16.07 -17.39 15.37
C GLY A 133 14.66 -16.88 15.70
N ASP A 134 14.29 -15.69 15.21
CA ASP A 134 12.91 -15.18 15.28
C ASP A 134 12.03 -15.78 14.17
N SER A 135 10.71 -15.55 14.28
CA SER A 135 9.73 -15.95 13.25
C SER A 135 9.31 -14.80 12.32
N LEU A 136 9.70 -13.57 12.65
CA LEU A 136 9.35 -12.36 11.90
C LEU A 136 10.56 -11.42 11.83
N PRO A 137 10.63 -10.53 10.82
CA PRO A 137 11.77 -9.64 10.66
C PRO A 137 12.01 -8.72 11.86
N VAL A 138 13.26 -8.63 12.32
CA VAL A 138 13.74 -7.69 13.35
C VAL A 138 15.07 -7.10 12.90
N HIS A 139 15.04 -5.93 12.26
CA HIS A 139 16.21 -5.38 11.56
C HIS A 139 16.96 -4.29 12.35
N ASN A 140 16.51 -3.92 13.56
CA ASN A 140 17.15 -2.82 14.31
C ASN A 140 18.67 -2.99 14.47
N GLU A 141 19.13 -4.23 14.74
CA GLU A 141 20.56 -4.53 14.84
C GLU A 141 21.26 -4.51 13.48
N LEU A 142 20.67 -5.19 12.47
CA LEU A 142 21.17 -5.20 11.09
C LEU A 142 21.34 -3.77 10.55
N ASP A 143 20.30 -2.93 10.69
CA ASP A 143 20.28 -1.56 10.19
C ASP A 143 21.33 -0.70 10.88
N ALA A 144 21.54 -0.88 12.20
CA ALA A 144 22.56 -0.17 12.94
C ALA A 144 23.98 -0.57 12.50
N VAL A 145 24.25 -1.88 12.35
CA VAL A 145 25.56 -2.41 11.97
C VAL A 145 25.89 -2.07 10.52
N ALA A 146 24.97 -2.33 9.59
CA ALA A 146 25.14 -1.99 8.17
C ALA A 146 25.25 -0.48 7.98
N GLY A 147 24.42 0.31 8.68
CA GLY A 147 24.46 1.77 8.65
C GLY A 147 25.80 2.33 9.10
N ALA A 148 26.31 1.89 10.25
CA ALA A 148 27.62 2.30 10.74
C ALA A 148 28.75 1.90 9.79
N TYR A 149 28.69 0.69 9.22
CA TYR A 149 29.66 0.20 8.24
C TYR A 149 29.71 1.11 7.00
N VAL A 150 28.55 1.33 6.36
CA VAL A 150 28.46 2.13 5.13
C VAL A 150 28.81 3.60 5.38
N GLN A 151 28.40 4.16 6.52
CA GLN A 151 28.79 5.51 6.92
C GLN A 151 30.31 5.66 7.05
N ALA A 152 30.98 4.70 7.69
CA ALA A 152 32.43 4.71 7.84
C ALA A 152 33.14 4.70 6.48
N ILE A 153 32.61 3.96 5.50
CA ILE A 153 33.13 3.91 4.13
C ILE A 153 32.87 5.23 3.38
N GLY A 154 31.63 5.71 3.38
CA GLY A 154 31.23 6.87 2.55
C GLY A 154 31.75 8.21 3.07
N LYS A 155 31.87 8.39 4.38
CA LYS A 155 32.31 9.66 5.02
C LYS A 155 33.72 9.59 5.61
N GLY A 156 34.39 8.45 5.50
CA GLY A 156 35.76 8.29 6.00
C GLY A 156 36.78 9.10 5.21
N LYS A 157 37.84 9.55 5.89
CA LYS A 157 38.93 10.35 5.28
C LYS A 157 39.96 9.46 4.59
N PHE A 158 39.54 8.72 3.57
CA PHE A 158 40.43 7.84 2.80
C PHE A 158 41.00 8.56 1.58
N SER A 159 42.29 8.38 1.30
CA SER A 159 42.89 8.85 0.03
C SER A 159 42.54 7.93 -1.16
N LYS A 160 42.18 6.68 -0.89
CA LYS A 160 41.74 5.68 -1.86
C LYS A 160 40.90 4.60 -1.17
N LEU A 161 39.80 4.18 -1.79
CA LEU A 161 39.02 3.02 -1.37
C LEU A 161 39.47 1.75 -2.09
N THR A 162 39.48 0.63 -1.37
CA THR A 162 39.62 -0.72 -1.94
C THR A 162 38.22 -1.27 -2.26
N PRO A 163 38.04 -2.18 -3.24
CA PRO A 163 36.72 -2.69 -3.58
C PRO A 163 36.13 -3.66 -2.55
N VAL A 164 36.95 -4.17 -1.62
CA VAL A 164 36.60 -5.23 -0.65
C VAL A 164 35.52 -4.82 0.36
N TRP A 165 35.24 -3.52 0.50
CA TRP A 165 34.18 -3.07 1.41
C TRP A 165 32.81 -3.60 1.01
N LYS A 166 32.59 -3.89 -0.28
CA LYS A 166 31.34 -4.47 -0.77
C LYS A 166 31.14 -5.88 -0.22
N ASP A 167 32.20 -6.68 -0.18
CA ASP A 167 32.15 -8.04 0.36
C ASP A 167 31.92 -8.02 1.88
N GLY A 168 32.49 -7.03 2.58
CA GLY A 168 32.24 -6.82 4.00
C GLY A 168 30.78 -6.46 4.30
N LEU A 169 30.17 -5.57 3.50
CA LEU A 169 28.76 -5.25 3.62
C LEU A 169 27.86 -6.45 3.29
N ARG A 170 28.15 -7.16 2.19
CA ARG A 170 27.43 -8.36 1.82
C ARG A 170 27.46 -9.39 2.94
N SER A 171 28.63 -9.61 3.56
CA SER A 171 28.77 -10.56 4.66
C SER A 171 27.89 -10.19 5.86
N ILE A 172 27.68 -8.88 6.12
CA ILE A 172 26.72 -8.44 7.14
C ILE A 172 25.32 -8.91 6.75
N TYR A 173 24.85 -8.56 5.54
CA TYR A 173 23.51 -8.98 5.11
C TYR A 173 23.33 -10.49 5.01
N ASP A 174 24.32 -11.24 4.50
CA ASP A 174 24.33 -12.71 4.48
C ASP A 174 24.20 -13.30 5.88
N THR A 175 24.84 -12.68 6.89
CA THR A 175 24.78 -13.15 8.28
C THR A 175 23.39 -12.99 8.88
N TYR A 176 22.68 -11.88 8.60
CA TYR A 176 21.37 -11.62 9.20
C TYR A 176 20.21 -12.18 8.38
N LEU A 177 20.30 -12.14 7.04
CA LEU A 177 19.21 -12.49 6.12
C LEU A 177 19.45 -13.82 5.40
N GLY A 178 20.67 -14.35 5.42
CA GLY A 178 21.08 -15.53 4.66
C GLY A 178 21.67 -15.13 3.30
N GLU A 179 22.52 -16.01 2.77
CA GLU A 179 23.09 -15.83 1.43
C GLU A 179 21.99 -15.89 0.36
N CYS A 180 22.02 -14.97 -0.61
CA CYS A 180 21.14 -15.02 -1.75
C CYS A 180 21.38 -16.32 -2.56
N PRO A 181 20.35 -17.17 -2.77
CA PRO A 181 20.54 -18.48 -3.37
C PRO A 181 20.90 -18.38 -4.86
N LYS A 182 21.95 -19.10 -5.26
CA LYS A 182 22.35 -19.21 -6.68
C LYS A 182 21.45 -20.15 -7.46
N GLU A 183 20.93 -21.18 -6.78
CA GLU A 183 20.00 -22.16 -7.29
C GLU A 183 19.05 -22.63 -6.18
N PHE A 184 17.83 -23.03 -6.56
CA PHE A 184 16.84 -23.61 -5.67
C PHE A 184 15.92 -24.56 -6.44
N THR A 185 15.24 -25.46 -5.73
CA THR A 185 14.23 -26.34 -6.34
C THR A 185 12.85 -25.75 -6.13
N TYR A 186 12.07 -25.63 -7.20
CA TYR A 186 10.67 -25.23 -7.16
C TYR A 186 9.85 -26.20 -8.01
N ASN A 187 8.80 -26.79 -7.42
CA ASN A 187 7.94 -27.81 -8.06
C ASN A 187 8.74 -28.93 -8.77
N GLY A 188 9.80 -29.42 -8.12
CA GLY A 188 10.62 -30.54 -8.61
C GLY A 188 11.61 -30.20 -9.72
N LYS A 189 11.76 -28.92 -10.12
CA LYS A 189 12.78 -28.46 -11.06
C LYS A 189 13.72 -27.46 -10.41
N THR A 190 15.01 -27.54 -10.72
CA THR A 190 16.03 -26.58 -10.28
C THR A 190 16.00 -25.32 -11.13
N TYR A 191 16.06 -24.17 -10.49
CA TYR A 191 16.13 -22.85 -11.12
C TYR A 191 17.22 -22.01 -10.47
N THR A 192 17.83 -21.11 -11.24
CA THR A 192 18.44 -19.89 -10.72
C THR A 192 17.36 -18.81 -10.55
N PRO A 193 17.57 -17.76 -9.73
CA PRO A 193 16.62 -16.65 -9.60
C PRO A 193 16.21 -16.02 -10.95
N ARG A 194 17.17 -15.88 -11.87
CA ARG A 194 16.92 -15.38 -13.24
C ARG A 194 16.02 -16.33 -14.03
N THR A 195 16.34 -17.62 -14.09
CA THR A 195 15.53 -18.60 -14.83
C THR A 195 14.14 -18.78 -14.23
N PHE A 196 13.98 -18.66 -12.91
CA PHE A 196 12.66 -18.67 -12.26
C PHE A 196 11.82 -17.47 -12.71
N ALA A 197 12.42 -16.28 -12.72
CA ALA A 197 11.75 -15.09 -13.23
C ALA A 197 11.35 -15.23 -14.71
N ASP A 198 12.25 -15.73 -15.57
CA ASP A 198 12.02 -15.84 -17.03
C ASP A 198 11.08 -16.98 -17.43
N GLU A 199 11.12 -18.12 -16.72
CA GLU A 199 10.41 -19.33 -17.11
C GLU A 199 9.13 -19.57 -16.30
N VAL A 200 9.06 -19.07 -15.07
CA VAL A 200 7.91 -19.30 -14.17
C VAL A 200 7.08 -18.04 -14.03
N LEU A 201 7.68 -16.95 -13.55
CA LEU A 201 6.95 -15.70 -13.28
C LEU A 201 6.51 -15.01 -14.58
N LYS A 202 7.41 -14.91 -15.56
CA LYS A 202 7.17 -14.31 -16.89
C LYS A 202 6.56 -12.90 -16.83
N LEU A 203 6.94 -12.13 -15.82
CA LEU A 203 6.52 -10.74 -15.70
C LEU A 203 7.38 -9.88 -16.64
N ASN A 204 6.73 -9.03 -17.42
CA ASN A 204 7.42 -8.03 -18.20
C ASN A 204 7.46 -6.71 -17.44
N MET A 205 8.63 -6.35 -16.92
CA MET A 205 8.80 -5.14 -16.12
C MET A 205 8.48 -3.84 -16.88
N ASP A 206 8.50 -3.87 -18.22
CA ASP A 206 8.14 -2.71 -19.04
C ASP A 206 6.63 -2.46 -19.07
N ASP A 207 5.80 -3.38 -18.59
CA ASP A 207 4.34 -3.19 -18.52
C ASP A 207 3.92 -2.35 -17.31
N TYR A 208 4.84 -2.04 -16.40
CA TYR A 208 4.59 -1.34 -15.14
C TYR A 208 5.19 0.06 -15.17
N ILE A 209 4.43 1.06 -14.72
CA ILE A 209 4.91 2.44 -14.65
C ILE A 209 4.55 3.09 -13.32
N SER A 210 5.43 3.99 -12.88
CA SER A 210 5.16 4.85 -11.73
C SER A 210 4.38 6.10 -12.17
N LEU A 211 3.33 6.45 -11.43
CA LEU A 211 2.53 7.66 -11.63
C LEU A 211 2.55 8.52 -10.35
N THR A 212 2.58 9.84 -10.52
CA THR A 212 2.51 10.82 -9.42
C THR A 212 1.70 12.06 -9.86
N SER A 213 1.53 13.03 -8.96
CA SER A 213 0.81 14.28 -9.24
C SER A 213 1.38 15.46 -8.43
N TYR A 214 2.16 16.32 -9.07
CA TYR A 214 2.72 17.53 -8.50
C TYR A 214 2.85 18.64 -9.55
N THR A 215 2.97 19.90 -9.11
CA THR A 215 3.01 21.09 -9.96
C THR A 215 4.39 21.75 -10.04
N HIS A 216 5.39 21.30 -9.27
CA HIS A 216 6.78 21.77 -9.42
C HIS A 216 7.47 21.23 -10.68
N HIS A 217 6.85 20.26 -11.35
CA HIS A 217 7.19 19.82 -12.71
C HIS A 217 5.96 19.88 -13.63
N PRO A 218 6.14 20.03 -14.96
CA PRO A 218 5.02 19.99 -15.90
C PRO A 218 4.22 18.69 -15.82
N PHE A 219 2.91 18.77 -16.08
CA PHE A 219 2.11 17.58 -16.27
C PHE A 219 2.46 16.87 -17.58
N TYR A 220 2.21 15.56 -17.61
CA TYR A 220 2.46 14.64 -18.73
C TYR A 220 3.94 14.48 -19.11
N THR A 221 4.86 14.94 -18.26
CA THR A 221 6.29 14.62 -18.35
C THR A 221 6.67 13.61 -17.27
N GLN A 222 7.91 13.13 -17.34
CA GLN A 222 8.51 12.26 -16.32
C GLN A 222 9.52 13.04 -15.49
N PHE A 223 9.55 12.78 -14.19
CA PHE A 223 10.58 13.27 -13.28
C PHE A 223 10.77 12.27 -12.13
N ASN A 224 11.90 12.35 -11.43
CA ASN A 224 12.12 11.56 -10.22
C ASN A 224 11.51 12.29 -9.02
N VAL A 225 10.50 11.69 -8.39
CA VAL A 225 9.94 12.23 -7.14
C VAL A 225 11.07 12.35 -6.12
N GLU A 226 11.28 13.57 -5.62
CA GLU A 226 12.47 13.95 -4.86
C GLU A 226 12.39 13.53 -3.38
N VAL A 227 12.40 12.22 -3.15
CA VAL A 227 12.40 11.60 -1.81
C VAL A 227 13.64 10.74 -1.60
N GLN A 228 14.07 10.61 -0.35
CA GLN A 228 15.31 9.90 0.00
C GLN A 228 15.33 8.44 -0.45
N ASP A 229 14.18 7.77 -0.40
CA ASP A 229 14.06 6.37 -0.79
C ASP A 229 14.00 6.16 -2.31
N ASN A 230 13.83 7.23 -3.11
CA ASN A 230 14.03 7.21 -4.57
C ASN A 230 15.50 7.46 -4.95
N TRP A 231 16.43 6.80 -4.24
CA TRP A 231 17.89 6.96 -4.43
C TRP A 231 18.38 6.49 -5.81
N ARG A 232 17.57 5.70 -6.53
CA ARG A 232 17.81 5.30 -7.93
C ARG A 232 17.45 6.38 -8.94
N ASN A 233 16.82 7.48 -8.52
CA ASN A 233 16.25 8.53 -9.37
C ASN A 233 15.26 7.94 -10.41
N ALA A 234 14.43 7.00 -9.97
CA ALA A 234 13.41 6.38 -10.78
C ALA A 234 12.38 7.43 -11.22
N LEU A 235 11.97 7.36 -12.48
CA LEU A 235 11.04 8.33 -13.07
C LEU A 235 9.58 7.93 -12.82
N SER A 236 8.76 8.91 -12.51
CA SER A 236 7.30 8.82 -12.45
C SER A 236 6.68 9.74 -13.49
N TYR A 237 5.63 9.28 -14.18
CA TYR A 237 4.83 10.17 -15.02
C TYR A 237 3.95 11.05 -14.14
N ASN A 238 3.91 12.34 -14.46
CA ASN A 238 3.16 13.33 -13.70
C ASN A 238 1.77 13.58 -14.30
N LEU A 239 0.73 13.53 -13.48
CA LEU A 239 -0.66 13.77 -13.89
C LEU A 239 -1.32 14.85 -13.03
N PRO A 240 -2.32 15.59 -13.55
CA PRO A 240 -3.24 16.34 -12.70
C PRO A 240 -3.93 15.40 -11.71
N ILE A 241 -4.20 15.86 -10.47
CA ILE A 241 -4.68 15.00 -9.38
C ILE A 241 -5.97 14.25 -9.73
N GLU A 242 -6.89 14.90 -10.45
CA GLU A 242 -8.13 14.27 -10.91
C GLU A 242 -7.88 13.07 -11.84
N GLU A 243 -6.89 13.18 -12.72
CA GLU A 243 -6.53 12.09 -13.64
C GLU A 243 -5.77 10.97 -12.92
N LEU A 244 -4.94 11.30 -11.95
CA LEU A 244 -4.30 10.29 -11.10
C LEU A 244 -5.36 9.49 -10.32
N MET A 245 -6.37 10.17 -9.75
CA MET A 245 -7.49 9.51 -9.06
C MET A 245 -8.37 8.70 -10.02
N GLU A 246 -8.59 9.18 -11.25
CA GLU A 246 -9.28 8.42 -12.31
C GLU A 246 -8.53 7.12 -12.65
N VAL A 247 -7.20 7.15 -12.75
CA VAL A 247 -6.38 5.94 -12.98
C VAL A 247 -6.55 4.95 -11.84
N MET A 248 -6.41 5.39 -10.59
CA MET A 248 -6.54 4.51 -9.42
C MET A 248 -7.92 3.83 -9.34
N ASP A 249 -8.99 4.59 -9.57
CA ASP A 249 -10.35 4.05 -9.56
C ASP A 249 -10.58 3.07 -10.73
N ASN A 250 -10.17 3.46 -11.94
CA ASN A 250 -10.29 2.64 -13.14
C ASN A 250 -9.49 1.34 -13.04
N ALA A 251 -8.30 1.37 -12.44
CA ALA A 251 -7.47 0.18 -12.23
C ALA A 251 -8.25 -0.89 -11.44
N VAL A 252 -8.78 -0.52 -10.28
CA VAL A 252 -9.57 -1.44 -9.44
C VAL A 252 -10.81 -1.91 -10.20
N ARG A 253 -11.55 -0.99 -10.82
CA ARG A 253 -12.76 -1.34 -11.59
C ARG A 253 -12.49 -2.25 -12.79
N LYS A 254 -11.30 -2.21 -13.40
CA LYS A 254 -10.90 -3.10 -14.51
C LYS A 254 -10.26 -4.42 -14.08
N GLY A 255 -10.10 -4.67 -12.78
CA GLY A 255 -9.54 -5.94 -12.29
C GLY A 255 -8.04 -5.89 -11.98
N TYR A 256 -7.44 -4.71 -11.90
CA TYR A 256 -6.04 -4.52 -11.52
C TYR A 256 -5.94 -4.08 -10.06
N THR A 257 -4.84 -4.46 -9.41
CA THR A 257 -4.39 -3.83 -8.16
C THR A 257 -3.32 -2.78 -8.51
N PHE A 258 -2.85 -2.02 -7.53
CA PHE A 258 -1.67 -1.16 -7.70
C PHE A 258 -0.92 -0.99 -6.38
N ALA A 259 0.42 -0.94 -6.46
CA ALA A 259 1.23 -0.59 -5.31
C ALA A 259 1.03 0.91 -5.01
N TRP A 260 0.78 1.24 -3.75
CA TRP A 260 0.37 2.56 -3.29
C TRP A 260 1.35 3.07 -2.25
N GLY A 261 2.09 4.11 -2.61
CA GLY A 261 3.00 4.82 -1.72
C GLY A 261 2.29 6.03 -1.15
N SER A 262 2.27 6.18 0.18
CA SER A 262 1.53 7.24 0.85
C SER A 262 2.15 7.62 2.18
N ASP A 263 1.97 8.90 2.53
CA ASP A 263 2.18 9.34 3.89
C ASP A 263 1.05 8.84 4.80
N VAL A 264 1.45 8.12 5.86
CA VAL A 264 0.55 7.52 6.85
C VAL A 264 0.75 8.12 8.25
N SER A 265 1.55 9.19 8.36
CA SER A 265 1.84 9.90 9.61
C SER A 265 0.74 10.90 10.01
N GLU A 266 -0.49 10.62 9.56
CA GLU A 266 -1.65 11.49 9.72
C GLU A 266 -2.54 11.07 10.88
N GLN A 267 -3.19 12.05 11.52
CA GLN A 267 -4.21 11.77 12.54
C GLN A 267 -5.33 10.87 11.99
N GLY A 268 -5.66 11.07 10.72
CA GLY A 268 -6.68 10.33 9.98
C GLY A 268 -6.34 8.88 9.65
N PHE A 269 -5.05 8.50 9.68
CA PHE A 269 -4.60 7.12 9.50
C PHE A 269 -4.53 6.43 10.86
N THR A 270 -5.42 5.47 11.13
CA THR A 270 -5.60 4.87 12.46
C THR A 270 -5.08 3.44 12.52
N ARG A 271 -4.80 2.96 13.74
CA ARG A 271 -4.47 1.56 13.99
C ARG A 271 -5.68 0.63 13.85
N ASP A 272 -6.89 1.16 13.76
CA ASP A 272 -8.13 0.38 13.60
C ASP A 272 -8.45 0.05 12.15
N GLY A 273 -7.61 0.45 11.19
CA GLY A 273 -7.82 0.12 9.78
C GLY A 273 -8.56 1.20 8.99
N ILE A 274 -8.48 2.47 9.41
CA ILE A 274 -9.15 3.60 8.74
C ILE A 274 -8.10 4.61 8.29
N ALA A 275 -8.26 5.18 7.10
CA ALA A 275 -7.52 6.35 6.64
C ALA A 275 -8.50 7.38 6.04
N VAL A 276 -8.72 8.49 6.74
CA VAL A 276 -9.68 9.54 6.36
C VAL A 276 -9.05 10.93 6.49
N PHE A 277 -9.54 11.90 5.75
CA PHE A 277 -9.13 13.31 5.82
C PHE A 277 -10.32 14.23 6.19
N PRO A 278 -10.81 14.14 7.44
CA PRO A 278 -12.02 14.82 7.88
C PRO A 278 -11.85 16.34 7.88
N ASP A 279 -12.90 17.04 7.47
CA ASP A 279 -12.98 18.49 7.60
C ASP A 279 -13.30 18.81 9.06
N ALA A 280 -12.26 19.10 9.86
CA ALA A 280 -12.39 19.30 11.31
C ALA A 280 -13.42 20.38 11.67
N SER A 281 -13.59 21.41 10.82
CA SER A 281 -14.56 22.48 11.05
C SER A 281 -16.00 21.97 10.96
N LYS A 282 -16.33 21.23 9.90
CA LYS A 282 -17.64 20.61 9.71
C LYS A 282 -17.88 19.41 10.62
N GLY A 283 -16.80 18.70 10.97
CA GLY A 283 -16.83 17.59 11.91
C GLY A 283 -17.29 18.04 13.30
N ALA A 284 -16.72 19.12 13.83
CA ALA A 284 -17.09 19.67 15.13
C ALA A 284 -18.56 20.12 15.20
N GLU A 285 -19.08 20.73 14.12
CA GLU A 285 -20.50 21.09 14.03
C GLU A 285 -21.43 19.86 14.09
N LEU A 286 -21.07 18.78 13.41
CA LEU A 286 -21.88 17.55 13.33
C LEU A 286 -21.77 16.65 14.57
N THR A 287 -20.66 16.71 15.31
CA THR A 287 -20.53 15.99 16.59
C THR A 287 -21.26 16.68 17.73
N GLY A 288 -21.78 17.89 17.53
CA GLY A 288 -22.44 18.67 18.58
C GLY A 288 -21.47 19.14 19.68
N SER A 289 -20.16 19.13 19.38
CA SER A 289 -19.11 19.60 20.28
C SER A 289 -19.10 21.13 20.22
N ASP A 290 -19.48 21.80 21.31
CA ASP A 290 -19.34 23.25 21.37
C ASP A 290 -17.85 23.64 21.30
N MET A 291 -17.56 24.87 20.85
CA MET A 291 -16.19 25.33 20.65
C MET A 291 -15.34 25.22 21.94
N ALA A 292 -15.95 25.38 23.11
CA ALA A 292 -15.24 25.28 24.39
C ALA A 292 -14.87 23.83 24.71
N HIS A 293 -15.77 22.89 24.44
CA HIS A 293 -15.52 21.45 24.54
C HIS A 293 -14.40 21.05 23.57
N TRP A 294 -14.52 21.42 22.29
CA TRP A 294 -13.52 21.11 21.28
C TRP A 294 -12.14 21.68 21.61
N LEU A 295 -12.05 22.93 22.08
CA LEU A 295 -10.78 23.53 22.49
C LEU A 295 -10.18 22.83 23.72
N GLY A 296 -11.01 22.29 24.61
CA GLY A 296 -10.60 21.55 25.80
C GLY A 296 -10.19 20.10 25.55
N LEU A 297 -10.53 19.51 24.39
CA LEU A 297 -10.17 18.13 24.06
C LEU A 297 -8.65 17.97 23.85
N SER A 298 -8.12 16.85 24.33
CA SER A 298 -6.76 16.43 24.01
C SER A 298 -6.62 16.14 22.51
N ALA A 299 -5.39 16.13 21.99
CA ALA A 299 -5.16 15.73 20.60
C ALA A 299 -5.64 14.29 20.30
N ALA A 300 -5.54 13.40 21.28
CA ALA A 300 -6.01 12.02 21.16
C ALA A 300 -7.54 11.95 21.08
N ASP A 301 -8.25 12.75 21.88
CA ASP A 301 -9.72 12.77 21.87
C ASP A 301 -10.26 13.39 20.58
N LYS A 302 -9.65 14.50 20.10
CA LYS A 302 -9.97 15.08 18.79
C LYS A 302 -9.81 14.05 17.68
N ARG A 303 -8.68 13.34 17.66
CA ARG A 303 -8.43 12.27 16.69
C ARG A 303 -9.50 11.19 16.76
N LYS A 304 -9.86 10.74 17.96
CA LYS A 304 -10.89 9.72 18.15
C LYS A 304 -12.25 10.20 17.63
N GLU A 305 -12.65 11.43 17.91
CA GLU A 305 -13.90 11.99 17.38
C GLU A 305 -13.89 12.03 15.85
N LEU A 306 -12.80 12.51 15.24
CA LEU A 306 -12.66 12.68 13.80
C LEU A 306 -12.57 11.36 13.02
N THR A 307 -12.24 10.25 13.68
CA THR A 307 -11.98 8.95 13.03
C THR A 307 -12.87 7.81 13.54
N SER A 308 -13.84 8.10 14.40
CA SER A 308 -14.73 7.09 14.97
C SER A 308 -15.85 6.66 14.03
N LYS A 309 -16.32 7.56 13.16
CA LYS A 309 -17.46 7.37 12.25
C LYS A 309 -17.27 8.18 10.97
N PRO A 310 -18.02 7.89 9.89
CA PRO A 310 -17.98 8.71 8.69
C PRO A 310 -18.31 10.18 8.98
N LEU A 311 -17.45 11.08 8.50
CA LEU A 311 -17.62 12.52 8.57
C LEU A 311 -17.41 13.15 7.17
N PRO A 312 -17.88 14.40 6.96
CA PRO A 312 -17.46 15.19 5.82
C PRO A 312 -15.94 15.28 5.76
N GLU A 313 -15.39 15.14 4.56
CA GLU A 313 -13.95 15.23 4.32
C GLU A 313 -13.63 16.45 3.48
N VAL A 314 -12.37 16.86 3.57
CA VAL A 314 -11.86 18.01 2.83
C VAL A 314 -11.90 17.72 1.33
N ASN A 315 -12.33 18.69 0.54
CA ASN A 315 -12.21 18.62 -0.91
C ASN A 315 -10.77 18.99 -1.30
N VAL A 316 -9.96 17.97 -1.60
CA VAL A 316 -8.53 18.12 -1.87
C VAL A 316 -8.31 18.82 -3.20
N THR A 317 -7.48 19.86 -3.21
CA THR A 317 -7.07 20.55 -4.44
C THR A 317 -5.61 20.24 -4.78
N GLN A 318 -5.22 20.45 -6.03
CA GLN A 318 -3.83 20.31 -6.47
C GLN A 318 -2.87 21.21 -5.66
N GLU A 319 -3.29 22.44 -5.34
CA GLU A 319 -2.49 23.40 -4.57
C GLU A 319 -2.27 22.92 -3.12
N MET A 320 -3.32 22.41 -2.47
CA MET A 320 -3.21 21.86 -1.12
C MET A 320 -2.21 20.70 -1.08
N ARG A 321 -2.31 19.80 -2.06
CA ARG A 321 -1.41 18.66 -2.21
C ARG A 321 0.05 19.11 -2.43
N GLN A 322 0.29 20.08 -3.32
CA GLN A 322 1.64 20.60 -3.55
C GLN A 322 2.21 21.23 -2.28
N LYS A 323 1.43 22.08 -1.62
CA LYS A 323 1.87 22.77 -0.40
C LYS A 323 2.28 21.77 0.69
N ALA A 324 1.54 20.67 0.85
CA ALA A 324 1.82 19.64 1.84
C ALA A 324 3.15 18.90 1.57
N PHE A 325 3.50 18.70 0.31
CA PHE A 325 4.80 18.13 -0.07
C PHE A 325 5.93 19.13 0.18
N ASP A 326 5.76 20.37 -0.27
CA ASP A 326 6.79 21.41 -0.15
C ASP A 326 7.07 21.82 1.32
N ASN A 327 6.07 21.76 2.19
CA ASN A 327 6.18 22.16 3.60
C ASN A 327 6.42 21.00 4.58
N TRP A 328 6.67 19.80 4.06
CA TRP A 328 6.99 18.59 4.83
C TRP A 328 5.84 17.99 5.66
N GLU A 329 4.59 18.32 5.35
CA GLU A 329 3.44 17.59 5.90
C GLU A 329 3.19 16.26 5.17
N THR A 330 3.79 16.03 4.00
CA THR A 330 3.73 14.79 3.25
C THR A 330 5.14 14.39 2.83
N THR A 331 5.75 13.47 3.57
CA THR A 331 7.18 13.14 3.47
C THR A 331 7.53 11.66 3.53
N ASP A 332 6.76 10.88 4.29
CA ASP A 332 7.07 9.47 4.55
C ASP A 332 6.34 8.59 3.53
N ASP A 333 7.05 7.70 2.85
CA ASP A 333 6.45 6.85 1.81
C ASP A 333 6.27 5.43 2.34
N HIS A 334 5.12 5.17 2.99
CA HIS A 334 4.78 3.82 3.41
C HIS A 334 4.10 3.07 2.26
N GLY A 335 4.78 2.04 1.75
CA GLY A 335 4.26 1.20 0.68
C GLY A 335 3.17 0.23 1.14
N MET A 336 2.04 0.22 0.44
CA MET A 336 0.90 -0.68 0.64
C MET A 336 0.33 -1.16 -0.71
N LEU A 337 -0.68 -2.03 -0.70
CA LEU A 337 -1.38 -2.48 -1.92
C LEU A 337 -2.84 -2.03 -1.88
N ILE A 338 -3.30 -1.28 -2.89
CA ILE A 338 -4.73 -1.08 -3.12
C ILE A 338 -5.25 -2.18 -4.04
N TYR A 339 -6.32 -2.86 -3.60
CA TYR A 339 -6.87 -4.02 -4.31
C TYR A 339 -8.39 -3.97 -4.52
N GLY A 340 -9.09 -3.03 -3.89
CA GLY A 340 -10.54 -3.01 -3.91
C GLY A 340 -11.15 -1.63 -3.67
N LEU A 341 -12.47 -1.59 -3.80
CA LEU A 341 -13.36 -0.49 -3.48
C LEU A 341 -14.44 -1.01 -2.54
N ALA A 342 -14.72 -0.23 -1.51
CA ALA A 342 -15.84 -0.43 -0.61
C ALA A 342 -16.63 0.87 -0.46
N LYS A 343 -17.83 0.78 0.08
CA LYS A 343 -18.59 1.95 0.54
C LYS A 343 -18.92 1.83 2.02
N ASP A 344 -18.99 2.97 2.70
CA ASP A 344 -19.55 3.02 4.04
C ASP A 344 -21.09 2.99 4.04
N GLN A 345 -21.70 3.02 5.22
CA GLN A 345 -23.15 3.03 5.40
C GLN A 345 -23.87 4.24 4.79
N ASN A 346 -23.13 5.33 4.50
CA ASN A 346 -23.65 6.55 3.87
C ASN A 346 -23.45 6.54 2.35
N GLY A 347 -22.87 5.46 1.79
CA GLY A 347 -22.60 5.32 0.37
C GLY A 347 -21.32 5.99 -0.12
N LYS A 348 -20.48 6.54 0.78
CA LYS A 348 -19.19 7.12 0.41
C LYS A 348 -18.19 6.02 0.08
N GLU A 349 -17.46 6.17 -1.01
CA GLU A 349 -16.48 5.17 -1.45
C GLU A 349 -15.11 5.31 -0.78
N TYR A 350 -14.47 4.18 -0.55
CA TYR A 350 -13.14 4.01 0.02
C TYR A 350 -12.37 2.99 -0.82
N PHE A 351 -11.06 3.15 -0.92
CA PHE A 351 -10.18 2.09 -1.38
C PHE A 351 -9.94 1.07 -0.26
N MET A 352 -9.89 -0.20 -0.64
CA MET A 352 -9.48 -1.31 0.23
C MET A 352 -7.99 -1.53 0.07
N VAL A 353 -7.28 -1.52 1.19
CA VAL A 353 -5.81 -1.50 1.26
C VAL A 353 -5.32 -2.73 2.01
N LYS A 354 -4.48 -3.55 1.38
CA LYS A 354 -3.70 -4.60 2.03
C LYS A 354 -2.43 -3.97 2.61
N ASN A 355 -2.27 -4.05 3.92
CA ASN A 355 -1.08 -3.60 4.64
C ASN A 355 -0.15 -4.79 4.95
N SER A 356 1.06 -4.51 5.42
CA SER A 356 2.11 -5.48 5.72
C SER A 356 2.46 -5.55 7.22
N TRP A 357 1.49 -5.30 8.10
CA TRP A 357 1.65 -5.33 9.56
C TRP A 357 0.97 -6.54 10.21
N GLY A 358 0.84 -7.64 9.47
CA GLY A 358 0.08 -8.82 9.90
C GLY A 358 -1.40 -8.52 10.10
N GLU A 359 -2.07 -9.26 10.97
CA GLU A 359 -3.50 -9.09 11.26
C GLU A 359 -3.84 -7.85 12.13
N ALA A 360 -3.05 -6.78 12.05
CA ALA A 360 -3.27 -5.57 12.82
C ALA A 360 -4.61 -4.89 12.49
N GLY A 361 -5.17 -4.20 13.49
CA GLY A 361 -6.40 -3.42 13.36
C GLY A 361 -7.69 -4.25 13.31
N LYS A 362 -8.82 -3.55 13.19
CA LYS A 362 -10.17 -4.16 13.23
C LYS A 362 -10.42 -5.11 12.06
N TYR A 363 -9.77 -4.86 10.92
CA TYR A 363 -9.99 -5.60 9.67
C TYR A 363 -8.82 -6.50 9.30
N LYS A 364 -8.10 -7.04 10.30
CA LYS A 364 -7.16 -8.16 10.13
C LYS A 364 -6.09 -7.91 9.05
N GLY A 365 -5.45 -6.75 9.10
CA GLY A 365 -4.41 -6.36 8.14
C GLY A 365 -4.93 -5.52 6.96
N ILE A 366 -6.24 -5.31 6.87
CA ILE A 366 -6.87 -4.46 5.85
C ILE A 366 -7.16 -3.05 6.41
N TRP A 367 -6.94 -2.06 5.57
CA TRP A 367 -7.30 -0.67 5.81
C TRP A 367 -8.34 -0.20 4.78
N TYR A 368 -9.17 0.75 5.18
CA TYR A 368 -10.09 1.47 4.30
C TYR A 368 -9.66 2.92 4.21
N ALA A 369 -9.20 3.33 3.03
CA ALA A 369 -8.71 4.67 2.77
C ALA A 369 -9.73 5.46 1.95
N SER A 370 -10.20 6.60 2.46
CA SER A 370 -11.13 7.45 1.73
C SER A 370 -10.47 8.01 0.47
N LYS A 371 -11.29 8.32 -0.54
CA LYS A 371 -10.79 8.98 -1.76
C LYS A 371 -10.07 10.29 -1.47
N ALA A 372 -10.51 11.06 -0.46
CA ALA A 372 -9.88 12.32 -0.09
C ALA A 372 -8.52 12.10 0.60
N PHE A 373 -8.39 11.11 1.50
CA PHE A 373 -7.09 10.76 2.07
C PHE A 373 -6.11 10.34 0.97
N VAL A 374 -6.54 9.45 0.07
CA VAL A 374 -5.69 8.97 -1.04
C VAL A 374 -5.29 10.13 -1.97
N ALA A 375 -6.21 11.03 -2.34
CA ALA A 375 -5.89 12.19 -3.16
C ALA A 375 -4.84 13.12 -2.49
N TYR A 376 -4.94 13.30 -1.18
CA TYR A 376 -4.05 14.20 -0.44
C TYR A 376 -2.68 13.60 -0.17
N LYS A 377 -2.62 12.31 0.22
CA LYS A 377 -1.43 11.71 0.86
C LYS A 377 -0.65 10.71 0.02
N THR A 378 -1.19 10.25 -1.12
CA THR A 378 -0.42 9.45 -2.08
C THR A 378 0.85 10.18 -2.48
N MET A 379 2.00 9.52 -2.57
CA MET A 379 3.23 10.10 -3.12
C MET A 379 3.45 9.62 -4.56
N ASN A 380 3.36 8.30 -4.77
CA ASN A 380 3.28 7.69 -6.09
C ASN A 380 2.48 6.38 -6.07
N ILE A 381 2.21 5.83 -7.25
CA ILE A 381 1.69 4.46 -7.41
C ILE A 381 2.49 3.72 -8.48
N LEU A 382 2.63 2.40 -8.35
CA LEU A 382 3.08 1.52 -9.44
C LEU A 382 1.88 0.73 -9.98
N VAL A 383 1.64 0.81 -11.29
CA VAL A 383 0.48 0.18 -11.92
C VAL A 383 0.84 -0.39 -13.30
N HIS A 384 0.13 -1.44 -13.70
CA HIS A 384 0.20 -1.98 -15.07
C HIS A 384 -0.42 -0.99 -16.07
N LYS A 385 0.24 -0.75 -17.22
CA LYS A 385 -0.17 0.23 -18.24
C LYS A 385 -1.61 0.07 -18.72
N ASP A 386 -2.06 -1.17 -18.93
CA ASP A 386 -3.45 -1.47 -19.37
C ASP A 386 -4.55 -1.07 -18.36
N ALA A 387 -4.18 -0.79 -17.11
CA ALA A 387 -5.08 -0.26 -16.09
C ALA A 387 -5.39 1.23 -16.30
N ILE A 388 -4.61 1.93 -17.13
CA ILE A 388 -4.74 3.37 -17.36
C ILE A 388 -5.85 3.62 -18.41
N PRO A 389 -6.78 4.56 -18.17
CA PRO A 389 -7.76 4.96 -19.18
C PRO A 389 -7.07 5.38 -20.49
N SER A 390 -7.60 4.94 -21.64
CA SER A 390 -6.96 5.14 -22.95
C SER A 390 -6.70 6.62 -23.28
N LYS A 391 -7.57 7.53 -22.82
CA LYS A 391 -7.38 8.98 -22.97
C LYS A 391 -6.16 9.48 -22.21
N ILE A 392 -5.94 9.03 -20.98
CA ILE A 392 -4.78 9.40 -20.15
C ILE A 392 -3.51 8.74 -20.71
N ALA A 393 -3.57 7.47 -21.08
CA ALA A 393 -2.45 6.75 -21.71
C ALA A 393 -1.92 7.49 -22.95
N LYS A 394 -2.83 7.99 -23.81
CA LYS A 394 -2.47 8.80 -24.98
C LYS A 394 -1.77 10.11 -24.62
N LYS A 395 -2.19 10.80 -23.54
CA LYS A 395 -1.54 12.04 -23.07
C LYS A 395 -0.13 11.78 -22.56
N LEU A 396 0.09 10.63 -21.93
CA LEU A 396 1.40 10.17 -21.46
C LEU A 396 2.30 9.60 -22.58
N GLY A 397 1.79 9.47 -23.80
CA GLY A 397 2.53 8.88 -24.92
C GLY A 397 2.75 7.37 -24.80
N LEU A 398 1.93 6.69 -24.00
CA LEU A 398 1.97 5.23 -23.87
C LEU A 398 1.32 4.60 -25.12
N LYS A 399 1.97 3.55 -25.65
CA LYS A 399 1.51 2.83 -26.85
C LYS A 399 0.51 1.75 -26.52
#